data_AF-A0A2C9V975-F1
#
_entry.id   AF-A0A2C9V975-F1
#
_cell.length_a   1.000
_cell.length_b   1.000
_cell.length_c   1.000
_cell.angle_alpha   90.00
_cell.angle_beta   90.00
_cell.angle_gamma   90.00
#
_symmetry.space_group_name_H-M   'P 1'
#
loop_
_entity.id
_entity.type
_entity.pdbx_description
1 polymer ?
#
loop_
_entity_poly.entity_id
_entity_poly.type
_entity_poly.pdbx_seq_one_letter_code
_entity_poly.pdbx_strand_id
1 'polypeptide(L)'
;MLLLTIISSIDDLNYPEKTKTYYIVNAPYIFSACWKVVKPLLQERTRKKVQVLPGNGRDELLKIMDLASLPHFCKREGSGSSRHADNATENCYSLDHPFHQQLYNYIKQQSQINEPDKPIKQGSFHVDLPEAAEGTEIAKTIESELHKFENGNGISRSVSGLKIDDD
;
A
#
# COMPACT_ATOMS: atom_id res chain seq x y z
N MET A 1 -3.91 -2.70 17.12
CA MET A 1 -2.50 -2.26 17.29
C MET A 1 -1.52 -3.16 16.56
N LEU A 2 -1.68 -4.49 16.60
CA LEU A 2 -0.76 -5.45 15.98
C LEU A 2 -0.38 -5.13 14.53
N LEU A 3 -1.34 -4.84 13.65
CA LEU A 3 -1.09 -4.56 12.24
C LEU A 3 -0.15 -3.36 12.02
N LEU A 4 -0.39 -2.26 12.73
CA LEU A 4 0.37 -1.03 12.55
C LEU A 4 1.81 -1.19 13.07
N THR A 5 1.97 -1.95 14.16
CA THR A 5 3.26 -2.34 14.73
C THR A 5 4.03 -3.28 13.80
N ILE A 6 3.35 -4.26 13.18
CA ILE A 6 3.96 -5.19 12.21
C ILE A 6 4.45 -4.42 10.99
N ILE A 7 3.59 -3.61 10.36
CA ILE A 7 3.96 -2.82 9.18
C ILE A 7 5.13 -1.88 9.50
N SER A 8 5.10 -1.20 10.65
CA SER A 8 6.18 -0.30 11.06
C SER A 8 7.50 -1.03 11.31
N SER A 9 7.44 -2.25 11.87
CA SER A 9 8.63 -3.08 12.12
C SER A 9 9.24 -3.60 10.82
N ILE A 10 8.40 -4.04 9.86
CA ILE A 10 8.86 -4.48 8.53
C ILE A 10 9.51 -3.31 7.77
N ASP A 11 8.88 -2.13 7.78
CA ASP A 11 9.39 -0.92 7.14
C ASP A 11 10.74 -0.50 7.74
N ASP A 12 10.86 -0.43 9.07
CA ASP A 12 12.09 0.00 9.73
C ASP A 12 13.23 -1.04 9.60
N LEU A 13 12.94 -2.34 9.52
CA LEU A 13 13.94 -3.41 9.35
C LEU A 13 14.43 -3.54 7.90
N ASN A 14 13.52 -3.44 6.92
CA ASN A 14 13.85 -3.70 5.51
C ASN A 14 14.15 -2.42 4.72
N TYR A 15 13.66 -1.26 5.16
CA TYR A 15 13.82 0.02 4.46
C TYR A 15 14.19 1.17 5.42
N PRO A 16 15.29 1.05 6.18
CA PRO A 16 15.61 1.94 7.32
C PRO A 16 15.71 3.44 6.98
N GLU A 17 15.86 3.84 5.71
CA GLU A 17 16.10 5.23 5.31
C GLU A 17 15.21 5.77 4.18
N LYS A 18 14.17 5.04 3.73
CA LYS A 18 13.35 5.52 2.60
C LYS A 18 12.29 6.56 2.99
N THR A 19 11.80 6.53 4.23
CA THR A 19 10.65 7.36 4.65
C THR A 19 11.03 8.41 5.69
N LYS A 20 10.94 9.69 5.30
CA LYS A 20 11.31 10.84 6.14
C LYS A 20 10.24 11.18 7.17
N THR A 21 8.97 11.26 6.74
CA THR A 21 7.84 11.65 7.60
C THR A 21 6.53 11.03 7.07
N TYR A 22 5.70 10.53 7.98
CA TYR A 22 4.32 10.12 7.73
C TYR A 22 3.36 11.23 8.16
N TYR A 23 2.51 11.68 7.25
CA TYR A 23 1.47 12.67 7.54
C TYR A 23 0.09 12.02 7.52
N ILE A 24 -0.61 12.11 8.65
CA ILE A 24 -1.99 11.65 8.78
C ILE A 24 -2.90 12.87 8.66
N VAL A 25 -3.71 12.90 7.60
CA VAL A 25 -4.68 13.96 7.32
C VAL A 25 -6.11 13.43 7.45
N ASN A 26 -7.07 14.34 7.57
CA ASN A 26 -8.49 14.06 7.76
C ASN A 26 -8.77 13.08 8.91
N ALA A 27 -7.94 13.13 9.95
CA ALA A 27 -8.09 12.27 11.12
C ALA A 27 -9.24 12.79 12.00
N PRO A 28 -10.18 11.92 12.43
CA PRO A 28 -11.24 12.34 13.34
C PRO A 28 -10.63 12.76 14.69
N TYR A 29 -11.26 13.69 15.41
CA TYR A 29 -10.71 14.24 16.66
C TYR A 29 -10.32 13.18 17.70
N ILE A 30 -11.04 12.06 17.74
CA ILE A 30 -10.73 10.91 18.60
C ILE A 30 -9.34 10.32 18.31
N PHE A 31 -8.91 10.32 17.05
CA PHE A 31 -7.59 9.83 16.65
C PHE A 31 -6.48 10.67 17.28
N SER A 32 -6.60 12.00 17.23
CA SER A 32 -5.63 12.91 17.86
C SER A 32 -5.56 12.73 19.37
N ALA A 33 -6.70 12.42 20.02
CA ALA A 33 -6.74 12.11 21.45
C ALA A 33 -6.03 10.78 21.76
N CYS A 34 -6.37 9.70 21.04
CA CYS A 34 -5.73 8.40 21.19
C CYS A 34 -4.22 8.47 20.88
N TRP A 35 -3.83 9.21 19.84
CA TRP A 35 -2.43 9.39 19.46
C TRP A 35 -1.62 10.03 20.59
N LYS A 36 -2.16 10.99 21.35
CA LYS A 36 -1.46 11.57 22.51
C LYS A 36 -1.16 10.53 23.60
N VAL A 37 -2.03 9.54 23.79
CA VAL A 37 -1.85 8.46 24.77
C VAL A 37 -0.90 7.37 24.27
N VAL A 38 -0.95 7.06 22.97
CA VAL A 38 -0.13 6.01 22.34
C VAL A 38 1.30 6.48 22.04
N LYS A 39 1.47 7.75 21.66
CA LYS A 39 2.76 8.36 21.30
C LYS A 39 3.91 8.10 22.29
N PRO A 40 3.73 8.13 23.64
CA PRO A 40 4.81 7.80 24.58
C PRO A 40 5.21 6.30 24.59
N LEU A 41 4.38 5.40 24.07
CA LEU A 41 4.67 3.96 24.01
C LEU A 41 5.45 3.56 22.75
N LEU A 42 5.62 4.49 21.80
CA LEU A 42 6.37 4.27 20.56
C LEU A 42 7.83 4.72 20.73
N GLN A 43 8.75 4.06 20.03
CA GLN A 43 10.16 4.47 19.99
C GLN A 43 10.33 5.90 19.46
N GLU A 44 11.37 6.59 19.95
CA GLU A 44 11.67 7.98 19.59
C GLU A 44 11.76 8.21 18.07
N ARG A 45 12.28 7.22 17.35
CA ARG A 45 12.40 7.24 15.88
C ARG A 45 11.02 7.30 15.22
N THR A 46 10.10 6.40 15.57
CA THR A 46 8.73 6.35 15.05
C THR A 46 7.93 7.59 15.47
N ARG A 47 8.14 8.05 16.72
CA ARG A 47 7.46 9.23 17.28
C ARG A 47 7.74 10.52 16.51
N LYS A 48 8.97 10.70 16.01
CA LYS A 48 9.38 11.86 15.21
C LYS A 48 8.94 11.75 13.75
N LYS A 49 8.82 10.52 13.23
CA LYS A 49 8.39 10.27 11.85
C LYS A 49 6.89 10.53 11.64
N VAL A 50 6.02 10.30 12.63
CA VAL A 50 4.56 10.42 12.44
C VAL A 50 4.02 11.78 12.89
N GLN A 51 3.38 12.51 11.98
CA GLN A 51 2.71 13.79 12.21
C GLN A 51 1.22 13.69 11.91
N VAL A 52 0.38 14.10 12.86
CA VAL A 52 -1.07 14.15 12.69
C VAL A 52 -1.47 15.60 12.40
N LEU A 53 -1.94 15.85 11.18
CA LEU A 53 -2.33 17.17 10.72
C LEU A 53 -3.82 17.42 10.96
N PRO A 54 -4.22 18.62 11.41
CA PRO A 54 -5.63 18.96 11.53
C PRO A 54 -6.29 19.15 10.15
N GLY A 55 -7.55 18.72 10.03
CA GLY A 55 -8.33 18.90 8.79
C GLY A 55 -7.72 18.20 7.59
N ASN A 56 -7.73 18.86 6.43
CA ASN A 56 -7.17 18.32 5.17
C ASN A 56 -5.64 18.45 5.08
N GLY A 57 -4.97 19.06 6.07
CA GLY A 57 -3.51 19.19 6.14
C GLY A 57 -2.86 20.00 5.00
N ARG A 58 -3.66 20.74 4.20
CA ARG A 58 -3.23 21.41 2.97
C ARG A 58 -2.02 22.31 3.19
N ASP A 59 -2.08 23.23 4.16
CA ASP A 59 -1.05 24.23 4.39
C ASP A 59 0.29 23.63 4.83
N GLU A 60 0.25 22.56 5.63
CA GLU A 60 1.45 21.86 6.08
C GLU A 60 2.07 21.01 4.96
N LEU A 61 1.24 20.39 4.12
CA LEU A 61 1.72 19.61 2.99
C LEU A 61 2.26 20.52 1.87
N LEU A 62 1.67 21.69 1.62
CA LEU A 62 2.17 22.65 0.62
C LEU A 62 3.58 23.19 0.93
N LYS A 63 4.01 23.14 2.19
CA LYS A 63 5.39 23.51 2.57
C LYS A 63 6.43 22.49 2.11
N ILE A 64 6.01 21.24 1.87
CA ILE A 64 6.91 20.12 1.57
C ILE A 64 6.74 19.58 0.14
N MET A 65 5.59 19.80 -0.49
CA MET A 65 5.29 19.28 -1.82
C MET A 65 4.46 20.29 -2.63
N ASP A 66 4.62 20.22 -3.95
CA ASP A 66 3.89 21.11 -4.86
C ASP A 66 2.38 20.81 -4.85
N LEU A 67 1.59 21.85 -5.15
CA LEU A 67 0.14 21.76 -5.22
C LEU A 67 -0.30 20.68 -6.22
N ALA A 68 0.38 20.54 -7.37
CA ALA A 68 0.02 19.55 -8.39
C ALA A 68 0.09 18.11 -7.84
N SER A 69 1.10 17.82 -7.02
CA SER A 69 1.35 16.50 -6.42
C SER A 69 0.42 16.16 -5.25
N LEU A 70 -0.34 17.13 -4.74
CA LEU A 70 -1.26 16.87 -3.64
C LEU A 70 -2.44 16.00 -4.09
N PRO A 71 -2.87 15.03 -3.25
CA PRO A 71 -4.12 14.32 -3.47
C PRO A 71 -5.31 15.28 -3.58
N HIS A 72 -6.30 14.92 -4.38
CA HIS A 72 -7.51 15.72 -4.61
C HIS A 72 -8.20 16.13 -3.29
N PHE A 73 -8.22 15.26 -2.28
CA PHE A 73 -8.83 15.55 -0.97
C PHE A 73 -8.04 16.56 -0.13
N CYS A 74 -6.74 16.74 -0.35
CA CYS A 74 -5.92 17.78 0.30
C CYS A 74 -6.06 19.13 -0.41
N LYS A 75 -6.46 19.13 -1.68
CA LYS A 75 -6.62 20.36 -2.50
C LYS A 75 -7.91 21.11 -2.18
N ARG A 76 -8.94 20.40 -1.71
CA ARG A 76 -10.27 20.97 -1.46
C ARG A 76 -10.25 21.89 -0.23
N GLU A 77 -10.54 23.17 -0.42
CA GLU A 77 -10.82 24.11 0.67
C GLU A 77 -12.28 23.95 1.11
N GLY A 78 -12.50 23.40 2.31
CA GLY A 78 -13.83 23.28 2.90
C GLY A 78 -14.05 22.00 3.72
N SER A 79 -14.61 22.16 4.92
CA SER A 79 -15.18 21.04 5.68
C SER A 79 -16.35 20.44 4.90
N GLY A 80 -16.54 19.14 5.04
CA GLY A 80 -17.39 18.30 4.20
C GLY A 80 -18.75 18.88 3.79
N SER A 81 -19.22 18.41 2.63
CA SER A 81 -20.48 18.75 1.99
C SER A 81 -20.48 20.04 1.17
N SER A 82 -19.82 20.02 0.00
CA SER A 82 -20.30 20.79 -1.13
C SER A 82 -20.59 19.86 -2.29
N ARG A 83 -21.84 19.97 -2.78
CA ARG A 83 -22.37 19.32 -3.97
C ARG A 83 -21.75 19.94 -5.22
N HIS A 84 -20.46 19.82 -5.37
CA HIS A 84 -19.80 20.14 -6.63
C HIS A 84 -19.48 18.84 -7.33
N ALA A 85 -19.91 18.75 -8.59
CA ALA A 85 -19.62 17.63 -9.45
C ALA A 85 -18.11 17.47 -9.48
N ASP A 86 -17.61 16.46 -8.76
CA ASP A 86 -16.22 16.06 -8.87
C ASP A 86 -15.98 15.77 -10.34
N ASN A 87 -14.98 16.42 -10.94
CA ASN A 87 -14.46 15.98 -12.23
C ASN A 87 -13.98 14.54 -11.99
N ALA A 88 -14.78 13.56 -12.42
CA ALA A 88 -14.56 12.13 -12.15
C ALA A 88 -13.17 11.65 -12.61
N THR A 89 -12.55 12.41 -13.53
CA THR A 89 -11.20 12.25 -14.04
C THR A 89 -10.08 12.64 -13.07
N GLU A 90 -10.34 13.39 -11.99
CA GLU A 90 -9.30 13.82 -11.04
C GLU A 90 -9.21 12.97 -9.77
N ASN A 91 -10.27 12.21 -9.44
CA ASN A 91 -10.29 11.35 -8.27
C ASN A 91 -9.82 9.93 -8.61
N CYS A 92 -8.50 9.69 -8.50
CA CYS A 92 -7.90 8.37 -8.72
C CYS A 92 -8.31 7.28 -7.73
N TYR A 93 -9.06 7.61 -6.66
CA TYR A 93 -9.60 6.64 -5.70
C TYR A 93 -11.03 6.21 -6.05
N SER A 94 -11.69 6.88 -6.99
CA SER A 94 -13.01 6.48 -7.46
C SER A 94 -12.91 5.27 -8.38
N LEU A 95 -13.77 4.27 -8.20
CA LEU A 95 -13.88 3.13 -9.12
C LEU A 95 -14.27 3.55 -10.55
N ASP A 96 -14.89 4.72 -10.69
CA ASP A 96 -15.31 5.29 -11.97
C ASP A 96 -14.18 6.03 -12.71
N HIS A 97 -12.99 6.12 -12.12
CA HIS A 97 -11.86 6.76 -12.79
C HIS A 97 -11.49 5.99 -14.07
N PRO A 98 -11.20 6.66 -15.20
CA PRO A 98 -10.96 6.01 -16.49
C PRO A 98 -9.89 4.92 -16.44
N PHE A 99 -8.82 5.13 -15.68
CA PHE A 99 -7.78 4.12 -15.45
C PHE A 99 -8.33 2.82 -14.88
N HIS A 100 -9.18 2.87 -13.83
CA HIS A 100 -9.72 1.67 -13.19
C HIS A 100 -10.70 0.95 -14.10
N GLN A 101 -11.50 1.70 -14.87
CA GLN A 101 -12.41 1.12 -15.86
C GLN A 101 -11.63 0.44 -17.01
N GLN A 102 -10.58 1.07 -17.52
CA GLN A 102 -9.70 0.50 -18.54
C GLN A 102 -9.00 -0.76 -18.03
N LEU A 103 -8.43 -0.71 -16.83
CA LEU A 103 -7.80 -1.87 -16.19
C LEU A 103 -8.77 -3.03 -16.00
N TYR A 104 -9.98 -2.74 -15.49
CA TYR A 104 -11.02 -3.75 -15.31
C TYR A 104 -11.43 -4.40 -16.64
N ASN A 105 -11.66 -3.59 -17.68
CA ASN A 105 -12.02 -4.09 -19.01
C ASN A 105 -10.90 -4.94 -19.62
N TYR A 106 -9.64 -4.53 -19.45
CA TYR A 106 -8.47 -5.29 -19.88
C TYR A 106 -8.39 -6.65 -19.18
N ILE A 107 -8.47 -6.68 -17.85
CA ILE A 107 -8.45 -7.93 -17.07
C ILE A 107 -9.62 -8.84 -17.49
N LYS A 108 -10.81 -8.26 -17.67
CA LYS A 108 -12.00 -8.98 -18.13
C LYS A 108 -11.76 -9.59 -19.52
N GLN A 109 -11.17 -8.85 -20.45
CA GLN A 109 -10.85 -9.35 -21.78
C GLN A 109 -9.80 -10.46 -21.73
N GLN A 110 -8.74 -10.32 -20.92
CA GLN A 110 -7.74 -11.38 -20.74
C GLN A 110 -8.34 -12.66 -20.17
N SER A 111 -9.29 -12.53 -19.22
CA SER A 111 -9.97 -13.68 -18.64
C SER A 111 -10.85 -14.45 -19.62
N GLN A 112 -11.26 -13.81 -20.73
CA GLN A 112 -12.03 -14.44 -21.81
C GLN A 112 -11.14 -15.07 -22.88
N ILE A 113 -9.89 -14.61 -23.03
CA ILE A 113 -8.91 -15.14 -23.98
C ILE A 113 -8.26 -16.42 -23.43
N ASN A 114 -8.06 -16.47 -22.11
CA ASN A 114 -7.66 -17.70 -21.44
C ASN A 114 -8.92 -18.57 -21.22
N GLU A 115 -8.95 -19.79 -21.76
CA GLU A 115 -10.00 -20.75 -21.42
C GLU A 115 -10.12 -20.88 -19.89
N PRO A 116 -11.33 -21.19 -19.36
CA PRO A 116 -11.52 -21.35 -17.93
C PRO A 116 -10.82 -22.62 -17.43
N ASP A 117 -9.51 -22.53 -17.22
CA ASP A 117 -8.84 -23.41 -16.27
C ASP A 117 -9.53 -23.17 -14.92
N LYS A 118 -10.11 -24.23 -14.37
CA LYS A 118 -10.85 -24.22 -13.10
C LYS A 118 -10.08 -23.36 -12.08
N PRO A 119 -10.76 -22.55 -11.24
CA PRO A 119 -10.08 -21.76 -10.22
C PRO A 119 -9.10 -22.65 -9.46
N ILE A 120 -7.80 -22.37 -9.61
CA ILE A 120 -6.78 -23.08 -8.88
C ILE A 120 -7.06 -22.75 -7.42
N LYS A 121 -7.39 -23.76 -6.62
CA LYS A 121 -7.55 -23.59 -5.17
C LYS A 121 -6.18 -23.24 -4.60
N GLN A 122 -5.82 -21.96 -4.60
CA GLN A 122 -4.75 -21.47 -3.75
C GLN A 122 -5.27 -21.49 -2.32
N GLY A 123 -4.75 -22.42 -1.52
CA GLY A 123 -4.99 -22.42 -0.07
C GLY A 123 -4.43 -21.15 0.57
N SER A 124 -4.98 -20.74 1.72
CA SER A 124 -4.38 -19.68 2.51
C SER A 124 -3.02 -20.14 3.03
N PHE A 125 -1.98 -19.36 2.79
CA PHE A 125 -0.65 -19.62 3.35
C PHE A 125 -0.54 -18.93 4.72
N HIS A 126 -0.29 -19.72 5.77
CA HIS A 126 0.06 -19.17 7.07
C HIS A 126 1.56 -18.87 7.05
N VAL A 127 1.93 -17.60 7.02
CA VAL A 127 3.33 -17.19 7.20
C VAL A 127 3.53 -17.08 8.70
N ASP A 128 4.12 -18.10 9.32
CA ASP A 128 4.60 -17.99 10.68
C ASP A 128 5.82 -17.07 10.69
N LEU A 129 5.74 -15.99 11.46
CA LEU A 129 6.81 -15.01 11.59
C LEU A 129 7.88 -15.57 12.55
N PRO A 130 9.10 -15.86 12.10
CA PRO A 130 10.17 -16.25 13.02
C PRO A 130 10.55 -15.04 13.87
N GLU A 131 10.46 -15.21 15.18
CA GLU A 131 10.94 -14.25 16.16
C GLU A 131 12.48 -14.24 16.11
N ALA A 132 13.05 -13.24 15.44
CA ALA A 132 14.47 -12.87 15.46
C ALA A 132 15.49 -13.92 14.95
N ALA A 133 15.30 -14.44 13.73
CA ALA A 133 16.41 -15.07 12.99
C ALA A 133 17.12 -14.04 12.09
N GLU A 134 18.45 -14.13 11.96
CA GLU A 134 19.24 -13.23 11.11
C GLU A 134 18.71 -13.25 9.65
N GLY A 135 18.66 -12.08 9.00
CA GLY A 135 17.98 -11.90 7.70
C GLY A 135 18.45 -12.82 6.58
N THR A 136 19.66 -13.39 6.68
CA THR A 136 20.22 -14.38 5.76
C THR A 136 19.58 -15.76 5.88
N GLU A 137 19.10 -16.16 7.07
CA GLU A 137 18.37 -17.42 7.23
C GLU A 137 16.94 -17.30 6.70
N ILE A 138 16.30 -16.15 6.90
CA ILE A 138 14.95 -15.87 6.42
C ILE A 138 14.88 -15.91 4.89
N ALA A 139 15.83 -15.27 4.20
CA ALA A 139 15.88 -15.29 2.74
C ALA A 139 16.05 -16.73 2.18
N LYS A 140 16.94 -17.52 2.79
CA LYS A 140 17.15 -18.93 2.40
C LYS A 140 15.91 -19.78 2.65
N THR A 141 15.19 -19.54 3.74
CA THR A 141 13.93 -20.24 4.02
C THR A 141 12.86 -19.89 2.98
N ILE A 142 12.71 -18.62 2.62
CA ILE A 142 11.76 -18.17 1.58
C ILE A 142 12.12 -18.77 0.22
N GLU A 143 13.40 -18.73 -0.17
CA GLU A 143 13.88 -19.34 -1.41
C GLU A 143 13.65 -20.86 -1.43
N SER A 144 13.89 -21.55 -0.31
CA SER A 144 13.67 -23.00 -0.22
C SER A 144 12.19 -23.39 -0.32
N GLU A 145 11.28 -22.61 0.26
CA GLU A 145 9.84 -22.83 0.11
C GLU A 145 9.38 -22.49 -1.31
N LEU A 146 9.88 -21.42 -1.93
CA LEU A 146 9.60 -21.07 -3.33
C LEU A 146 10.06 -22.18 -4.30
N HIS A 147 11.25 -22.74 -4.11
CA HIS A 147 11.78 -23.82 -4.96
C HIS A 147 11.03 -25.14 -4.77
N LYS A 148 10.46 -25.37 -3.58
CA LYS A 148 9.56 -26.50 -3.30
C LYS A 148 8.21 -26.36 -4.02
N PHE A 149 7.77 -25.14 -4.31
CA PHE A 149 6.61 -24.86 -5.17
C PHE A 149 6.89 -25.10 -6.65
N GLU A 150 8.09 -24.81 -7.15
CA GLU A 150 8.46 -25.05 -8.56
C GLU A 150 8.46 -26.54 -8.93
N ASN A 151 8.87 -27.40 -7.99
CA ASN A 151 8.86 -28.86 -8.16
C ASN A 151 7.50 -29.52 -7.83
N GLY A 152 6.57 -28.78 -7.24
CA GLY A 152 5.21 -29.22 -6.93
C GLY A 152 4.29 -29.01 -8.13
N ASN A 153 4.11 -30.06 -8.93
CA ASN A 153 3.24 -30.16 -10.11
C ASN A 153 2.05 -29.15 -10.11
N GLY A 154 2.21 -28.02 -10.82
CA GLY A 154 1.16 -26.99 -10.92
C GLY A 154 1.55 -25.66 -11.59
N ILE A 155 2.84 -25.31 -11.69
CA ILE A 155 3.29 -24.06 -12.34
C ILE A 155 4.25 -24.42 -13.48
N SER A 156 3.71 -25.00 -14.54
CA SER A 156 4.43 -25.14 -15.81
C SER A 156 3.59 -24.55 -16.93
N ARG A 157 3.32 -23.25 -16.89
CA ARG A 157 3.01 -22.50 -18.12
C ARG A 157 3.30 -21.00 -18.01
N SER A 158 4.29 -20.59 -18.81
CA SER A 158 4.46 -19.27 -19.41
C SER A 158 4.96 -18.10 -18.53
N VAL A 159 6.27 -18.12 -18.22
CA VAL A 159 7.09 -16.90 -18.05
C VAL A 159 7.67 -16.43 -19.40
N SER A 160 6.98 -16.68 -20.51
CA SER A 160 7.47 -16.38 -21.87
C SER A 160 6.93 -15.08 -22.48
N GLY A 161 6.25 -14.23 -21.70
CA GLY A 161 5.55 -13.04 -22.22
C GLY A 161 6.19 -11.67 -21.98
N LEU A 162 7.24 -11.56 -21.16
CA LEU A 162 7.88 -10.27 -20.86
C LEU A 162 9.15 -10.10 -21.70
N LYS A 163 8.98 -9.72 -22.97
CA LYS A 163 10.00 -8.93 -23.66
C LYS A 163 9.82 -7.49 -23.22
N ILE A 164 10.80 -6.98 -22.48
CA ILE A 164 11.01 -5.56 -22.30
C ILE A 164 11.75 -5.12 -23.55
N ASP A 165 11.06 -4.43 -24.45
CA ASP A 165 11.73 -3.71 -25.53
C ASP A 165 12.29 -2.42 -24.91
N ASP A 166 13.62 -2.35 -24.82
CA ASP A 166 14.35 -1.12 -24.55
C ASP A 166 14.46 -0.34 -25.87
N ASP A 167 13.84 0.85 -25.92
CA ASP A 167 14.15 1.93 -26.85
C ASP A 167 14.16 3.27 -26.10
#